data_AF-A0A7X2T027-F1
#
_entry.id   AF-A0A7X2T027-F1
#
_cell.length_a   1.000
_cell.length_b   1.000
_cell.length_c   1.000
_cell.angle_alpha   90.00
_cell.angle_beta   90.00
_cell.angle_gamma   90.00
#
_symmetry.space_group_name_H-M   'P 1'
#
loop_
_entity.id
_entity.type
_entity.pdbx_description
1 polymer ?
#
loop_
_entity_poly.entity_id
_entity_poly.type
_entity_poly.pdbx_seq_one_letter_code
_entity_poly.pdbx_strand_id
1 'polypeptide(L)'
;MNSFFSDLNSDILGTVLHILYTYLPLWFPILLFIAFLNIWLDYIVTKNINKEGGVLLEMKLPKEITKSPLAMELVLTALWQKGSNSYLDTYMRGKTKPWFSLELVSIEGQVKFYIWTRPKYRRLLESQVYAQYPGVEIHESEDYTKTVFHPGKLKSSDPPPFWATYFKFTKPDVYPIKTYVDYGLDKNPDEEFKIDPMTSVLEFLGSLKKGEQVWIQILIQGHKKEGLEDGRLYKKPFWKDAGEAEVKKLINKLKAEGGDDETGAKFRRPTKQEDEVINALERCMSKLPFEVGIRGFYIAKPEAFDGIGITGLIGSFKQYGSETLNGFKLGKFTDFDYPWQDWIGLGGIGRRIKRTDREVKMLDAYKRRSFFHTPYKNYLQKTIIMNTEELATIFHFPGSVASTPTLQKSMSKKGEAPPNLPV
;
A
#
# COMPACT_ATOMS: atom_id res chain seq x y z
N MET A 1 -11.90 21.31 -48.70
CA MET A 1 -11.62 20.87 -47.32
C MET A 1 -11.37 22.03 -46.35
N ASN A 2 -10.84 23.18 -46.81
CA ASN A 2 -10.61 24.36 -45.94
C ASN A 2 -11.83 25.26 -45.67
N SER A 3 -12.95 25.16 -46.42
CA SER A 3 -14.16 25.95 -46.13
C SER A 3 -15.08 25.29 -45.08
N PHE A 4 -15.06 23.95 -45.00
CA PHE A 4 -15.90 23.23 -44.02
C PHE A 4 -15.42 23.48 -42.58
N PHE A 5 -14.13 23.69 -42.36
CA PHE A 5 -13.58 24.00 -41.04
C PHE A 5 -13.59 25.49 -40.67
N SER A 6 -13.80 26.42 -41.62
CA SER A 6 -13.95 27.85 -41.29
C SER A 6 -15.35 28.16 -40.77
N ASP A 7 -16.39 27.55 -41.37
CA ASP A 7 -17.78 27.81 -41.01
C ASP A 7 -18.20 27.05 -39.74
N LEU A 8 -17.46 26.01 -39.37
CA LEU A 8 -17.66 25.26 -38.13
C LEU A 8 -17.09 25.95 -36.87
N ASN A 9 -16.26 27.01 -37.01
CA ASN A 9 -15.40 27.47 -35.92
C ASN A 9 -15.79 28.80 -35.25
N SER A 10 -16.57 29.69 -35.89
CA SER A 10 -17.02 30.94 -35.24
C SER A 10 -18.45 30.88 -34.74
N ASP A 11 -19.39 30.43 -35.57
CA ASP A 11 -20.82 30.61 -35.30
C ASP A 11 -21.39 29.51 -34.39
N ILE A 12 -20.94 28.27 -34.59
CA ILE A 12 -21.29 27.14 -33.70
C ILE A 12 -20.66 27.37 -32.33
N LEU A 13 -19.39 27.77 -32.28
CA LEU A 13 -18.70 28.07 -31.03
C LEU A 13 -19.38 29.23 -30.29
N GLY A 14 -19.73 30.31 -30.99
CA GLY A 14 -20.46 31.45 -30.43
C GLY A 14 -21.84 31.05 -29.90
N THR A 15 -22.58 30.21 -30.63
CA THR A 15 -23.89 29.69 -30.21
C THR A 15 -23.76 28.80 -28.97
N VAL A 16 -22.76 27.91 -28.93
CA VAL A 16 -22.48 27.06 -27.76
C VAL A 16 -22.12 27.91 -26.54
N LEU A 17 -21.23 28.90 -26.70
CA LEU A 17 -20.86 29.82 -25.61
C LEU A 17 -22.05 30.65 -25.12
N HIS A 18 -22.91 31.12 -26.03
CA HIS A 18 -24.14 31.85 -25.67
C HIS A 18 -25.11 30.96 -24.87
N ILE A 19 -25.31 29.70 -25.29
CA ILE A 19 -26.11 28.72 -24.55
C ILE A 19 -25.51 28.48 -23.16
N LEU A 20 -24.20 28.23 -23.07
CA LEU A 20 -23.52 28.02 -21.79
C LEU A 20 -23.66 29.24 -20.87
N TYR A 21 -23.54 30.45 -21.39
CA TYR A 21 -23.70 31.69 -20.64
C TYR A 21 -25.16 31.92 -20.20
N THR A 22 -26.13 31.65 -21.07
CA THR A 22 -27.56 31.81 -20.76
C THR A 22 -28.00 30.86 -19.64
N TYR A 23 -27.51 29.62 -19.65
CA TYR A 23 -27.79 28.63 -18.61
C TYR A 23 -26.80 28.68 -17.44
N LEU A 24 -25.89 29.65 -17.39
CA LEU A 24 -24.91 29.81 -16.30
C LEU A 24 -25.56 29.83 -14.92
N PRO A 25 -26.70 30.54 -14.69
CA PRO A 25 -27.39 30.48 -13.40
C PRO A 25 -27.87 29.09 -12.97
N LEU A 26 -27.98 28.12 -13.89
CA LEU A 26 -28.42 26.76 -13.59
C LEU A 26 -27.24 25.84 -13.27
N TRP A 27 -26.21 25.80 -14.12
CA TRP A 27 -25.09 24.86 -13.94
C TRP A 27 -23.98 25.39 -13.02
N PHE A 28 -23.78 26.70 -12.96
CA PHE A 28 -22.71 27.30 -12.17
C PHE A 28 -22.91 27.11 -10.65
N PRO A 29 -24.12 27.28 -10.06
CA PRO A 29 -24.34 26.96 -8.65
C PRO A 29 -24.10 25.48 -8.33
N ILE A 30 -24.45 24.57 -9.24
CA ILE A 30 -24.19 23.13 -9.07
C ILE A 30 -22.68 22.87 -9.03
N LEU A 31 -21.93 23.46 -9.96
CA LEU A 31 -20.47 23.35 -10.00
C LEU A 31 -19.83 23.93 -8.72
N LEU A 32 -20.27 25.11 -8.27
CA LEU A 32 -19.82 25.72 -7.03
C LEU A 32 -20.16 24.86 -5.82
N PHE A 33 -21.34 24.24 -5.78
CA PHE A 33 -21.74 23.35 -4.70
C PHE A 33 -20.88 22.09 -4.66
N ILE A 34 -20.57 21.47 -5.81
CA ILE A 34 -19.66 20.32 -5.90
C ILE A 34 -18.25 20.71 -5.43
N ALA A 35 -17.74 21.86 -5.86
CA ALA A 35 -16.45 22.39 -5.43
C ALA A 35 -16.43 22.65 -3.92
N PHE A 36 -17.47 23.31 -3.39
CA PHE A 36 -17.66 23.56 -1.97
C PHE A 36 -17.68 22.25 -1.17
N LEU A 37 -18.47 21.25 -1.58
CA LEU A 37 -18.54 19.97 -0.89
C LEU A 37 -17.19 19.26 -0.85
N ASN A 38 -16.42 19.27 -1.95
CA ASN A 38 -15.09 18.66 -1.98
C ASN A 38 -14.11 19.37 -1.03
N ILE A 39 -14.07 20.71 -1.09
CA ILE A 39 -13.20 21.52 -0.22
C ILE A 39 -13.61 21.36 1.24
N TRP A 40 -14.91 21.36 1.53
CA TRP A 40 -15.46 21.16 2.87
C TRP A 40 -15.09 19.79 3.42
N LEU A 41 -15.29 18.72 2.65
CA LEU A 41 -14.91 17.36 3.03
C LEU A 41 -13.40 17.26 3.31
N ASP A 42 -12.56 17.82 2.44
CA ASP A 42 -11.11 17.84 2.67
C ASP A 42 -10.74 18.62 3.94
N TYR A 43 -11.39 19.75 4.20
CA TYR A 43 -11.18 20.54 5.40
C TYR A 43 -11.54 19.76 6.68
N ILE A 44 -12.76 19.22 6.77
CA ILE A 44 -13.22 18.52 7.97
C ILE A 44 -12.43 17.23 8.22
N VAL A 45 -12.07 16.50 7.15
CA VAL A 45 -11.26 15.29 7.23
C VAL A 45 -9.86 15.64 7.72
N THR A 46 -9.23 16.67 7.15
CA THR A 46 -7.91 17.15 7.59
C THR A 46 -7.95 17.57 9.06
N LYS A 47 -8.98 18.33 9.45
CA LYS A 47 -9.18 18.77 10.83
C LYS A 47 -9.31 17.58 11.79
N ASN A 48 -10.09 16.56 11.42
CA ASN A 48 -10.25 15.36 12.24
C ASN A 48 -8.95 14.55 12.33
N ILE A 49 -8.26 14.34 11.20
CA ILE A 49 -6.98 13.65 11.12
C ILE A 49 -5.92 14.30 12.02
N ASN A 50 -5.83 15.64 11.99
CA ASN A 50 -4.88 16.37 12.82
C ASN A 50 -5.28 16.34 14.29
N LYS A 51 -6.57 16.38 14.61
CA LYS A 51 -7.07 16.28 15.98
C LYS A 51 -6.78 14.92 16.62
N GLU A 52 -6.96 13.82 15.88
CA GLU A 52 -6.74 12.47 16.40
C GLU A 52 -5.26 12.14 16.61
N GLY A 53 -4.36 12.74 15.83
CA GLY A 53 -2.93 12.43 15.88
C GLY A 53 -2.61 10.98 15.50
N GLY A 54 -1.35 10.59 15.62
CA GLY A 54 -0.89 9.24 15.31
C GLY A 54 0.11 8.75 16.34
N VAL A 55 0.20 7.43 16.50
CA VAL A 55 1.18 6.76 17.37
C VAL A 55 1.96 5.75 16.53
N LEU A 56 3.28 5.72 16.73
CA LEU A 56 4.17 4.75 16.10
C LEU A 56 4.61 3.72 17.15
N LEU A 57 4.35 2.45 16.87
CA LEU A 57 4.71 1.35 17.76
C LEU A 57 5.85 0.55 17.15
N GLU A 58 6.96 0.45 17.87
CA GLU A 58 8.08 -0.45 17.56
C GLU A 58 7.75 -1.85 18.09
N MET A 59 7.85 -2.85 17.21
CA MET A 59 7.65 -4.25 17.53
C MET A 59 9.03 -4.90 17.69
N LYS A 60 9.43 -5.17 18.94
CA LYS A 60 10.67 -5.91 19.23
C LYS A 60 10.36 -7.40 19.27
N LEU A 61 10.96 -8.14 18.35
CA LEU A 61 10.70 -9.57 18.21
C LEU A 61 11.46 -10.37 19.27
N PRO A 62 10.89 -11.48 19.78
CA PRO A 62 11.63 -12.43 20.59
C PRO A 62 12.69 -13.16 19.75
N LYS A 63 13.57 -13.93 20.41
CA LYS A 63 14.64 -14.66 19.72
C LYS A 63 14.14 -15.65 18.68
N GLU A 64 13.01 -16.29 18.98
CA GLU A 64 12.40 -17.36 18.19
C GLU A 64 10.90 -17.11 18.06
N ILE A 65 10.38 -17.30 16.85
CA ILE A 65 8.95 -17.28 16.54
C ILE A 65 8.68 -18.55 15.74
N THR A 66 7.77 -19.39 16.23
CA THR A 66 7.41 -20.65 15.56
C THR A 66 6.10 -20.55 14.76
N LYS A 67 5.44 -19.40 14.83
CA LYS A 67 4.15 -19.14 14.18
C LYS A 67 4.34 -18.96 12.67
N SER A 68 3.39 -19.49 11.89
CA SER A 68 3.33 -19.26 10.45
C SER A 68 2.71 -17.89 10.13
N PRO A 69 2.84 -17.39 8.88
CA PRO A 69 2.24 -16.12 8.45
C PRO A 69 0.72 -16.04 8.66
N LEU A 70 0.03 -17.19 8.76
CA LEU A 70 -1.39 -17.26 9.14
C LEU A 70 -1.69 -16.52 10.46
N ALA A 71 -0.76 -16.52 11.41
CA ALA A 71 -0.91 -15.76 12.65
C ALA A 71 -1.01 -14.24 12.39
N MET A 72 -0.26 -13.72 11.42
CA MET A 72 -0.38 -12.32 11.01
C MET A 72 -1.68 -12.07 10.25
N GLU A 73 -2.16 -13.04 9.47
CA GLU A 73 -3.46 -12.94 8.81
C GLU A 73 -4.61 -12.67 9.79
N LEU A 74 -4.57 -13.30 10.97
CA LEU A 74 -5.54 -13.07 12.05
C LEU A 74 -5.42 -11.66 12.64
N VAL A 75 -4.20 -11.16 12.84
CA VAL A 75 -3.96 -9.77 13.28
C VAL A 75 -4.54 -8.79 12.26
N LEU A 76 -4.22 -8.97 10.98
CA LEU A 76 -4.69 -8.11 9.88
C LEU A 76 -6.22 -8.14 9.76
N THR A 77 -6.83 -9.31 9.92
CA THR A 77 -8.29 -9.46 9.97
C THR A 77 -8.92 -8.56 11.02
N ALA A 78 -8.31 -8.46 12.21
CA ALA A 78 -8.79 -7.57 13.26
C ALA A 78 -8.55 -6.08 12.97
N LEU A 79 -7.56 -5.74 12.14
CA LEU A 79 -7.34 -4.37 11.66
C LEU A 79 -8.34 -3.94 10.57
N TRP A 80 -9.10 -4.89 10.01
CA TRP A 80 -10.18 -4.57 9.10
C TRP A 80 -11.34 -3.92 9.86
N GLN A 81 -11.31 -2.59 9.93
CA GLN A 81 -12.28 -1.81 10.67
C GLN A 81 -13.16 -1.01 9.72
N LYS A 82 -14.47 -1.03 9.98
CA LYS A 82 -15.42 -0.18 9.25
C LYS A 82 -15.18 1.28 9.65
N GLY A 83 -15.31 2.17 8.68
CA GLY A 83 -15.23 3.62 8.90
C GLY A 83 -16.56 4.22 9.36
N SER A 84 -16.84 5.44 8.89
CA SER A 84 -18.14 6.09 9.10
C SER A 84 -19.29 5.22 8.58
N ASN A 85 -20.39 5.24 9.32
CA ASN A 85 -21.65 4.58 8.99
C ASN A 85 -22.83 5.58 8.94
N SER A 86 -22.55 6.90 8.90
CA SER A 86 -23.60 7.93 8.91
C SER A 86 -23.19 9.18 8.16
N TYR A 87 -24.13 9.81 7.47
CA TYR A 87 -23.96 11.10 6.81
C TYR A 87 -23.41 12.17 7.76
N LEU A 88 -23.88 12.22 9.00
CA LEU A 88 -23.42 13.21 9.98
C LEU A 88 -21.95 12.98 10.35
N ASP A 89 -21.56 11.73 10.51
CA ASP A 89 -20.18 11.37 10.81
C ASP A 89 -19.24 11.72 9.65
N THR A 90 -19.69 11.54 8.41
CA THR A 90 -18.91 11.82 7.21
C THR A 90 -18.83 13.32 6.90
N TYR A 91 -19.98 13.99 6.76
CA TYR A 91 -20.08 15.36 6.25
C TYR A 91 -19.97 16.45 7.33
N MET A 92 -20.16 16.14 8.62
CA MET A 92 -20.02 17.13 9.70
C MET A 92 -18.80 16.85 10.57
N ARG A 93 -18.50 15.58 10.86
CA ARG A 93 -17.39 15.20 11.75
C ARG A 93 -16.12 14.79 11.00
N GLY A 94 -16.18 14.58 9.68
CA GLY A 94 -15.02 14.17 8.88
C GLY A 94 -14.43 12.83 9.30
N LYS A 95 -15.25 11.93 9.84
CA LYS A 95 -14.79 10.59 10.23
C LYS A 95 -14.42 9.81 8.98
N THR A 96 -13.23 9.24 8.99
CA THR A 96 -12.72 8.41 7.90
C THR A 96 -12.59 6.96 8.32
N LYS A 97 -12.43 6.07 7.34
CA LYS A 97 -11.97 4.71 7.64
C LYS A 97 -10.58 4.78 8.28
N PRO A 98 -10.35 4.05 9.38
CA PRO A 98 -9.02 3.97 9.95
C PRO A 98 -8.08 3.30 8.94
N TRP A 99 -6.83 3.70 8.99
CA TRP A 99 -5.76 3.06 8.22
C TRP A 99 -4.56 2.84 9.14
N PHE A 100 -3.74 1.90 8.73
CA PHE A 100 -2.55 1.48 9.45
C PHE A 100 -1.37 1.52 8.49
N SER A 101 -0.17 1.69 9.04
CA SER A 101 1.07 1.64 8.28
C SER A 101 1.90 0.49 8.84
N LEU A 102 2.18 -0.52 8.03
CA LEU A 102 3.08 -1.60 8.37
C LEU A 102 4.44 -1.24 7.76
N GLU A 103 5.45 -1.07 8.60
CA GLU A 103 6.73 -0.47 8.20
C GLU A 103 7.88 -1.43 8.52
N LEU A 104 8.68 -1.75 7.50
CA LEU A 104 9.96 -2.44 7.62
C LEU A 104 11.05 -1.41 7.36
N VAL A 105 11.85 -1.14 8.38
CA VAL A 105 12.80 -0.03 8.38
C VAL A 105 14.17 -0.59 8.69
N SER A 106 15.14 -0.33 7.83
CA SER A 106 16.55 -0.57 8.12
C SER A 106 17.31 0.74 8.17
N ILE A 107 18.01 0.95 9.29
CA ILE A 107 18.88 2.11 9.50
C ILE A 107 20.26 1.56 9.83
N GLU A 108 21.23 1.80 8.95
CA GLU A 108 22.61 1.31 9.11
C GLU A 108 22.68 -0.22 9.32
N GLY A 109 21.82 -0.97 8.60
CA GLY A 109 21.73 -2.43 8.67
C GLY A 109 20.86 -2.97 9.82
N GLN A 110 20.41 -2.13 10.76
CA GLN A 110 19.53 -2.56 11.85
C GLN A 110 18.08 -2.59 11.41
N VAL A 111 17.51 -3.80 11.31
CA VAL A 111 16.13 -4.01 10.87
C VAL A 111 15.17 -3.85 12.05
N LYS A 112 14.14 -3.03 11.84
CA LYS A 112 13.08 -2.72 12.81
C LYS A 112 11.72 -2.82 12.17
N PHE A 113 10.77 -3.33 12.96
CA PHE A 113 9.36 -3.45 12.61
C PHE A 113 8.59 -2.35 13.30
N TYR A 114 7.84 -1.57 12.53
CA TYR A 114 6.97 -0.55 13.07
C TYR A 114 5.54 -0.74 12.59
N ILE A 115 4.57 -0.44 13.46
CA ILE A 115 3.17 -0.29 13.07
C ILE A 115 2.69 1.07 13.54
N TRP A 116 2.26 1.90 12.58
CA TRP A 116 1.61 3.17 12.88
C TRP A 116 0.10 3.00 12.91
N THR A 117 -0.55 3.63 13.88
CA THR A 117 -2.00 3.67 13.99
C THR A 117 -2.50 4.95 14.68
N ARG A 118 -3.81 5.12 14.78
CA ARG A 118 -4.41 6.18 15.61
C ARG A 118 -4.45 5.75 17.06
N PRO A 119 -4.30 6.68 18.03
CA PRO A 119 -4.32 6.35 19.46
C PRO A 119 -5.53 5.50 19.88
N LYS A 120 -6.72 5.77 19.29
CA LYS A 120 -7.95 5.01 19.51
C LYS A 120 -7.81 3.50 19.24
N TYR A 121 -7.03 3.11 18.23
CA TYR A 121 -6.88 1.72 17.81
C TYR A 121 -5.62 1.05 18.37
N ARG A 122 -4.81 1.76 19.15
CA ARG A 122 -3.59 1.22 19.78
C ARG A 122 -3.90 -0.04 20.61
N ARG A 123 -4.86 0.05 21.54
CA ARG A 123 -5.23 -1.08 22.41
C ARG A 123 -5.74 -2.29 21.61
N LEU A 124 -6.47 -2.04 20.52
CA LEU A 124 -6.93 -3.10 19.62
C LEU A 124 -5.71 -3.79 19.00
N LEU A 125 -4.80 -3.04 18.38
CA LEU A 125 -3.60 -3.58 17.76
C LEU A 125 -2.74 -4.37 18.76
N GLU A 126 -2.45 -3.80 19.92
CA GLU A 126 -1.67 -4.47 20.97
C GLU A 126 -2.30 -5.79 21.39
N SER A 127 -3.61 -5.81 21.66
CA SER A 127 -4.32 -7.02 22.07
C SER A 127 -4.24 -8.14 21.02
N GLN A 128 -4.34 -7.79 19.74
CA GLN A 128 -4.32 -8.77 18.64
C GLN A 128 -2.91 -9.29 18.38
N VAL A 129 -1.90 -8.41 18.45
CA VAL A 129 -0.50 -8.81 18.33
C VAL A 129 -0.12 -9.72 19.50
N TYR A 130 -0.44 -9.37 20.76
CA TYR A 130 -0.12 -10.23 21.90
C TYR A 130 -0.85 -11.58 21.88
N ALA A 131 -2.07 -11.64 21.35
CA ALA A 131 -2.82 -12.88 21.22
C ALA A 131 -2.15 -13.88 20.27
N GLN A 132 -1.53 -13.40 19.18
CA GLN A 132 -0.88 -14.24 18.18
C GLN A 132 0.63 -14.40 18.45
N TYR A 133 1.26 -13.37 19.02
CA TYR A 133 2.69 -13.24 19.26
C TYR A 133 2.97 -12.77 20.70
N PRO A 134 2.77 -13.62 21.72
CA PRO A 134 2.89 -13.23 23.13
C PRO A 134 4.31 -12.80 23.54
N GLY A 135 5.33 -13.21 22.81
CA GLY A 135 6.73 -12.85 23.05
C GLY A 135 7.18 -11.53 22.42
N VAL A 136 6.35 -10.88 21.60
CA VAL A 136 6.69 -9.59 20.98
C VAL A 136 6.52 -8.48 22.01
N GLU A 137 7.50 -7.60 22.15
CA GLU A 137 7.37 -6.41 23.00
C GLU A 137 6.98 -5.21 22.14
N ILE A 138 5.90 -4.53 22.55
CA ILE A 138 5.37 -3.37 21.84
C ILE A 138 5.75 -2.10 22.61
N HIS A 139 6.56 -1.25 22.00
CA HIS A 139 7.02 0.01 22.58
C HIS A 139 6.54 1.19 21.74
N GLU A 140 6.10 2.28 22.37
CA GLU A 140 5.88 3.52 21.65
C GLU A 140 7.24 4.16 21.33
N SER A 141 7.49 4.44 20.06
CA SER A 141 8.75 5.02 19.60
C SER A 141 8.52 6.42 19.03
N GLU A 142 9.53 7.28 19.18
CA GLU A 142 9.58 8.49 18.38
C GLU A 142 9.69 8.13 16.88
N ASP A 143 9.08 8.96 16.03
CA ASP A 143 9.07 8.77 14.59
C ASP A 143 10.47 8.95 14.00
N TYR A 144 11.08 7.83 13.58
CA TYR A 144 12.42 7.77 13.00
C TYR A 144 12.57 8.68 11.78
N THR A 145 11.48 8.97 11.06
CA THR A 145 11.50 9.83 9.87
C THR A 145 11.87 11.28 10.17
N LYS A 146 11.82 11.72 11.44
CA LYS A 146 12.26 13.06 11.86
C LYS A 146 13.76 13.28 11.63
N THR A 147 14.55 12.21 11.62
CA THR A 147 16.01 12.27 11.42
C THR A 147 16.40 12.66 9.99
N VAL A 148 15.52 12.45 9.02
CA VAL A 148 15.77 12.78 7.62
C VAL A 148 15.03 14.04 7.24
N PHE A 149 15.78 15.02 6.75
CA PHE A 149 15.24 16.27 6.23
C PHE A 149 15.63 16.43 4.76
N HIS A 150 14.67 16.84 3.93
CA HIS A 150 14.94 17.23 2.56
C HIS A 150 14.91 18.76 2.48
N PRO A 151 16.01 19.44 2.13
CA PRO A 151 16.11 20.92 2.12
C PRO A 151 15.21 21.62 1.08
N GLY A 152 14.42 20.85 0.35
CA GLY A 152 13.56 21.32 -0.73
C GLY A 152 14.28 22.21 -1.74
N LYS A 153 13.62 23.30 -2.13
CA LYS A 153 14.12 24.25 -3.14
C LYS A 153 15.11 25.29 -2.56
N LEU A 154 15.37 25.29 -1.25
CA LEU A 154 16.32 26.22 -0.65
C LEU A 154 17.75 25.77 -0.94
N LYS A 155 18.46 26.62 -1.70
CA LYS A 155 19.84 26.45 -2.14
C LYS A 155 20.83 26.54 -0.97
N SER A 156 21.67 25.51 -0.82
CA SER A 156 23.11 25.67 -0.50
C SER A 156 23.88 24.34 -0.50
N SER A 157 23.21 23.18 -0.39
CA SER A 157 23.85 21.85 -0.43
C SER A 157 23.06 20.90 -1.32
N ASP A 158 23.75 20.03 -2.06
CA ASP A 158 23.09 18.92 -2.74
C ASP A 158 22.25 18.11 -1.74
N PRO A 159 20.98 17.81 -2.04
CA PRO A 159 20.17 17.00 -1.14
C PRO A 159 20.84 15.62 -0.99
N PRO A 160 20.75 15.01 0.21
CA PRO A 160 21.28 13.66 0.39
C PRO A 160 20.70 12.74 -0.69
N PRO A 161 21.49 11.81 -1.25
CA PRO A 161 21.00 10.85 -2.21
C PRO A 161 19.71 10.19 -1.71
N PHE A 162 18.65 10.43 -2.47
CA PHE A 162 17.29 10.11 -2.09
C PHE A 162 16.59 9.48 -3.29
N TRP A 163 16.02 8.31 -3.06
CA TRP A 163 15.21 7.62 -4.04
C TRP A 163 13.94 7.10 -3.37
N ALA A 164 12.79 7.41 -3.96
CA ALA A 164 11.52 6.90 -3.49
C ALA A 164 10.68 6.39 -4.66
N THR A 165 9.93 5.33 -4.40
CA THR A 165 9.06 4.69 -5.38
C THR A 165 7.76 4.22 -4.76
N TYR A 166 6.73 4.10 -5.58
CA TYR A 166 5.57 3.26 -5.29
C TYR A 166 5.74 1.89 -5.93
N PHE A 167 5.18 0.86 -5.30
CA PHE A 167 4.95 -0.43 -5.96
C PHE A 167 3.50 -0.53 -6.42
N LYS A 168 3.27 -1.18 -7.56
CA LYS A 168 1.92 -1.54 -8.07
C LYS A 168 1.94 -2.93 -8.64
N PHE A 169 0.76 -3.48 -8.85
CA PHE A 169 0.61 -4.74 -9.53
C PHE A 169 0.97 -4.71 -11.02
N THR A 170 1.45 -5.85 -11.51
CA THR A 170 1.75 -6.08 -12.93
C THR A 170 0.46 -6.27 -13.71
N LYS A 171 -0.47 -7.08 -13.18
CA LYS A 171 -1.80 -7.43 -13.69
C LYS A 171 -2.91 -6.69 -12.91
N PRO A 172 -4.19 -6.77 -13.34
CA PRO A 172 -5.31 -6.19 -12.59
C PRO A 172 -5.43 -6.71 -11.16
N ASP A 173 -5.95 -5.89 -10.26
CA ASP A 173 -6.09 -6.16 -8.80
C ASP A 173 -6.87 -7.43 -8.44
N VAL A 174 -7.58 -8.02 -9.41
CA VAL A 174 -8.31 -9.27 -9.25
C VAL A 174 -7.36 -10.47 -9.05
N TYR A 175 -6.22 -10.47 -9.73
CA TYR A 175 -5.26 -11.54 -9.62
C TYR A 175 -4.43 -11.35 -8.33
N PRO A 176 -4.36 -12.36 -7.45
CA PRO A 176 -3.55 -12.27 -6.23
C PRO A 176 -2.06 -12.41 -6.56
N ILE A 177 -1.18 -12.00 -5.66
CA ILE A 177 0.24 -12.39 -5.67
C ILE A 177 0.43 -13.84 -5.24
N LYS A 178 1.65 -14.38 -5.37
CA LYS A 178 2.01 -15.60 -4.66
C LYS A 178 1.94 -15.38 -3.16
N THR A 179 1.23 -16.26 -2.47
CA THR A 179 1.02 -16.16 -1.03
C THR A 179 1.80 -17.22 -0.26
N TYR A 180 1.86 -17.09 1.07
CA TYR A 180 2.49 -18.06 1.95
C TYR A 180 1.94 -19.49 1.79
N VAL A 181 0.68 -19.64 1.34
CA VAL A 181 0.06 -20.94 1.03
C VAL A 181 0.72 -21.58 -0.19
N ASP A 182 1.06 -20.79 -1.20
CA ASP A 182 1.73 -21.27 -2.41
C ASP A 182 3.19 -21.68 -2.11
N TYR A 183 3.80 -21.13 -1.05
CA TYR A 183 5.09 -21.55 -0.51
C TYR A 183 4.99 -22.73 0.48
N GLY A 184 3.79 -23.22 0.77
CA GLY A 184 3.56 -24.35 1.69
C GLY A 184 3.78 -24.01 3.17
N LEU A 185 3.80 -22.73 3.54
CA LEU A 185 3.98 -22.29 4.93
C LEU A 185 2.72 -22.52 5.78
N ASP A 186 1.58 -22.80 5.16
CA ASP A 186 0.34 -23.23 5.81
C ASP A 186 0.42 -24.65 6.38
N LYS A 187 1.25 -25.51 5.76
CA LYS A 187 1.44 -26.91 6.16
C LYS A 187 2.37 -27.08 7.35
N ASN A 188 2.94 -25.99 7.88
CA ASN A 188 3.92 -25.97 8.96
C ASN A 188 5.03 -27.03 8.79
N PRO A 189 5.81 -26.98 7.68
CA PRO A 189 6.95 -27.89 7.53
C PRO A 189 7.96 -27.66 8.66
N ASP A 190 8.84 -28.65 8.89
CA ASP A 190 9.94 -28.50 9.85
C ASP A 190 10.75 -27.24 9.53
N GLU A 191 11.27 -26.56 10.56
CA GLU A 191 11.85 -25.22 10.40
C GLU A 191 12.96 -25.18 9.34
N GLU A 192 13.76 -26.24 9.23
CA GLU A 192 14.85 -26.34 8.24
C GLU A 192 14.37 -26.29 6.79
N PHE A 193 13.15 -26.74 6.50
CA PHE A 193 12.58 -26.76 5.14
C PHE A 193 11.63 -25.60 4.85
N LYS A 194 11.42 -24.69 5.82
CA LYS A 194 10.56 -23.51 5.60
C LYS A 194 11.25 -22.55 4.63
N ILE A 195 10.65 -22.36 3.47
CA ILE A 195 11.06 -21.33 2.50
C ILE A 195 10.16 -20.12 2.69
N ASP A 196 10.62 -19.18 3.51
CA ASP A 196 9.90 -17.92 3.73
C ASP A 196 10.36 -16.84 2.75
N PRO A 197 9.47 -16.32 1.89
CA PRO A 197 9.86 -15.25 0.96
C PRO A 197 10.41 -14.03 1.69
N MET A 198 9.87 -13.64 2.84
CA MET A 198 10.29 -12.40 3.53
C MET A 198 11.76 -12.44 3.97
N THR A 199 12.37 -13.61 4.10
CA THR A 199 13.80 -13.79 4.42
C THR A 199 14.70 -12.99 3.48
N SER A 200 14.44 -13.01 2.16
CA SER A 200 15.25 -12.26 1.19
C SER A 200 15.18 -10.75 1.41
N VAL A 201 14.02 -10.25 1.85
CA VAL A 201 13.82 -8.83 2.17
C VAL A 201 14.62 -8.46 3.43
N LEU A 202 14.58 -9.31 4.45
CA LEU A 202 15.28 -9.08 5.72
C LEU A 202 16.80 -9.14 5.55
N GLU A 203 17.31 -10.09 4.76
CA GLU A 203 18.74 -10.16 4.45
C GLU A 203 19.22 -8.92 3.69
N PHE A 204 18.45 -8.45 2.70
CA PHE A 204 18.76 -7.19 2.03
C PHE A 204 18.77 -6.02 3.01
N LEU A 205 17.72 -5.88 3.83
CA LEU A 205 17.64 -4.83 4.84
C LEU A 205 18.79 -4.91 5.86
N GLY A 206 19.21 -6.13 6.24
CA GLY A 206 20.32 -6.36 7.15
C GLY A 206 21.70 -6.08 6.55
N SER A 207 21.84 -6.19 5.23
CA SER A 207 23.09 -5.98 4.50
C SER A 207 23.51 -4.51 4.30
N LEU A 208 22.65 -3.55 4.68
CA LEU A 208 22.92 -2.13 4.50
C LEU A 208 24.12 -1.65 5.32
N LYS A 209 24.90 -0.73 4.74
CA LYS A 209 26.10 -0.17 5.36
C LYS A 209 25.76 1.02 6.25
N LYS A 210 26.74 1.42 7.06
CA LYS A 210 26.65 2.64 7.87
C LYS A 210 26.42 3.87 6.97
N GLY A 211 25.43 4.69 7.32
CA GLY A 211 25.02 5.85 6.52
C GLY A 211 23.94 5.56 5.46
N GLU A 212 23.52 4.31 5.27
CA GLU A 212 22.39 3.93 4.42
C GLU A 212 21.12 3.65 5.25
N GLN A 213 19.96 3.95 4.67
CA GLN A 213 18.67 3.62 5.22
C GLN A 213 17.71 3.17 4.12
N VAL A 214 16.94 2.12 4.39
CA VAL A 214 15.84 1.67 3.53
C VAL A 214 14.58 1.63 4.34
N TRP A 215 13.51 2.23 3.83
CA TRP A 215 12.20 2.17 4.46
C TRP A 215 11.17 1.61 3.49
N ILE A 216 10.49 0.54 3.90
CA ILE A 216 9.35 -0.05 3.20
C ILE A 216 8.11 0.26 4.02
N GLN A 217 7.13 0.91 3.41
CA GLN A 217 5.88 1.30 4.04
C GLN A 217 4.71 0.68 3.28
N ILE A 218 3.91 -0.12 3.98
CA ILE A 218 2.69 -0.76 3.47
C ILE A 218 1.52 -0.14 4.21
N LEU A 219 0.87 0.82 3.57
CA LEU A 219 -0.34 1.46 4.09
C LEU A 219 -1.55 0.60 3.77
N ILE A 220 -2.37 0.29 4.77
CA ILE A 220 -3.56 -0.56 4.62
C ILE A 220 -4.82 0.14 5.16
N GLN A 221 -5.93 -0.01 4.47
CA GLN A 221 -7.25 0.45 4.89
C GLN A 221 -8.32 -0.55 4.43
N GLY A 222 -9.30 -0.87 5.26
CA GLY A 222 -10.35 -1.81 4.88
C GLY A 222 -11.08 -1.40 3.59
N HIS A 223 -11.17 -2.31 2.63
CA HIS A 223 -11.90 -2.10 1.38
C HIS A 223 -13.36 -2.54 1.55
N LYS A 224 -14.30 -1.63 1.30
CA LYS A 224 -15.74 -1.91 1.31
C LYS A 224 -16.42 -1.25 0.11
N LYS A 225 -17.68 -1.62 -0.14
CA LYS A 225 -18.53 -0.86 -1.06
C LYS A 225 -18.68 0.56 -0.51
N GLU A 226 -18.44 1.55 -1.35
CA GLU A 226 -18.48 2.98 -0.99
C GLU A 226 -19.56 3.71 -1.79
N GLY A 227 -20.28 4.59 -1.12
CA GLY A 227 -21.33 5.44 -1.72
C GLY A 227 -21.36 6.85 -1.14
N LEU A 228 -22.54 7.48 -1.20
CA LEU A 228 -22.75 8.84 -0.68
C LEU A 228 -22.48 8.94 0.82
N GLU A 229 -22.82 7.91 1.59
CA GLU A 229 -22.53 7.85 3.04
C GLU A 229 -21.04 7.93 3.35
N ASP A 230 -20.18 7.55 2.40
CA ASP A 230 -18.73 7.58 2.51
C ASP A 230 -18.11 8.82 1.86
N GLY A 231 -18.93 9.81 1.48
CA GLY A 231 -18.47 11.06 0.88
C GLY A 231 -18.15 10.94 -0.62
N ARG A 232 -18.63 9.90 -1.31
CA ARG A 232 -18.48 9.76 -2.76
C ARG A 232 -19.79 10.04 -3.50
N LEU A 233 -19.74 10.96 -4.45
CA LEU A 233 -20.84 11.25 -5.37
C LEU A 233 -21.23 10.05 -6.24
N TYR A 234 -20.27 9.18 -6.57
CA TYR A 234 -20.47 7.98 -7.38
C TYR A 234 -20.07 6.73 -6.61
N LYS A 235 -20.85 5.66 -6.75
CA LYS A 235 -20.56 4.35 -6.15
C LYS A 235 -19.28 3.78 -6.74
N LYS A 236 -18.36 3.33 -5.88
CA LYS A 236 -17.14 2.63 -6.32
C LYS A 236 -17.50 1.18 -6.67
N PRO A 237 -17.09 0.64 -7.83
CA PRO A 237 -17.29 -0.77 -8.14
C PRO A 237 -16.56 -1.63 -7.11
N PHE A 238 -17.18 -2.76 -6.72
CA PHE A 238 -16.59 -3.65 -5.74
C PHE A 238 -15.65 -4.64 -6.43
N TRP A 239 -14.49 -4.86 -5.84
CA TRP A 239 -13.44 -5.69 -6.45
C TRP A 239 -13.88 -7.13 -6.73
N LYS A 240 -14.74 -7.69 -5.87
CA LYS A 240 -15.27 -9.05 -6.02
C LYS A 240 -16.11 -9.21 -7.29
N ASP A 241 -16.84 -8.18 -7.70
CA ASP A 241 -17.65 -8.21 -8.92
C ASP A 241 -16.75 -8.36 -10.16
N ALA A 242 -15.57 -7.74 -10.15
CA ALA A 242 -14.56 -7.92 -11.20
C ALA A 242 -13.91 -9.30 -11.14
N GLY A 243 -13.69 -9.84 -9.94
CA GLY A 243 -13.17 -11.20 -9.75
C GLY A 243 -14.10 -12.29 -10.28
N GLU A 244 -15.39 -12.20 -9.95
CA GLU A 244 -16.41 -13.13 -10.45
C GLU A 244 -16.55 -13.05 -11.98
N ALA A 245 -16.40 -11.85 -12.57
CA ALA A 245 -16.40 -11.68 -14.02
C ALA A 245 -15.21 -12.37 -14.70
N GLU A 246 -14.01 -12.28 -14.12
CA GLU A 246 -12.82 -12.96 -14.64
C GLU A 246 -12.93 -14.48 -14.49
N VAL A 247 -13.43 -14.99 -13.35
CA VAL A 247 -13.68 -16.43 -13.17
C VAL A 247 -14.71 -16.93 -14.20
N LYS A 248 -15.83 -16.22 -14.39
CA LYS A 248 -16.83 -16.56 -15.42
C LYS A 248 -16.22 -16.55 -16.83
N LYS A 249 -15.33 -15.62 -17.13
CA LYS A 249 -14.63 -15.54 -18.42
C LYS A 249 -13.74 -16.76 -18.64
N LEU A 250 -13.00 -17.20 -17.61
CA LEU A 250 -12.18 -18.43 -17.67
C LEU A 250 -13.06 -19.67 -17.88
N ILE A 251 -14.15 -19.80 -17.12
CA ILE A 251 -15.09 -20.92 -17.25
C ILE A 251 -15.74 -20.93 -18.65
N ASN A 252 -16.14 -19.77 -19.17
CA ASN A 252 -16.74 -19.68 -20.51
C ASN A 252 -15.73 -20.03 -21.62
N LYS A 253 -14.45 -19.69 -21.43
CA LYS A 253 -13.38 -20.13 -22.33
C LYS A 253 -13.26 -21.66 -22.33
N LEU A 254 -13.30 -22.30 -21.16
CA LEU A 254 -13.27 -23.77 -21.04
C LEU A 254 -14.49 -24.46 -21.68
N LYS A 255 -15.67 -23.80 -21.63
CA LYS A 255 -16.88 -24.26 -22.34
C LYS A 255 -16.73 -24.14 -23.86
N ALA A 256 -16.29 -22.98 -24.34
CA ALA A 256 -16.14 -22.74 -25.77
C ALA A 256 -15.12 -23.70 -26.43
N GLU A 257 -14.07 -24.08 -25.70
CA GLU A 257 -13.06 -25.05 -26.15
C GLU A 257 -13.49 -26.52 -25.98
N GLY A 258 -14.57 -26.80 -25.23
CA GLY A 258 -15.06 -28.15 -24.96
C GLY A 258 -16.05 -28.69 -26.00
N GLY A 259 -16.60 -27.82 -26.85
CA GLY A 259 -17.60 -28.16 -27.88
C GLY A 259 -19.02 -28.35 -27.32
N ASP A 260 -20.01 -28.33 -28.21
CA ASP A 260 -21.41 -28.65 -27.91
C ASP A 260 -21.77 -30.02 -28.48
N ASP A 261 -22.28 -30.92 -27.63
CA ASP A 261 -22.93 -32.18 -28.02
C ASP A 261 -24.40 -32.18 -27.54
N GLU A 262 -25.26 -33.00 -28.15
CA GLU A 262 -26.72 -33.10 -27.93
C GLU A 262 -27.17 -33.37 -26.47
N THR A 263 -26.25 -33.59 -25.53
CA THR A 263 -26.51 -33.85 -24.11
C THR A 263 -26.12 -32.70 -23.16
N GLY A 264 -25.66 -31.57 -23.69
CA GLY A 264 -25.30 -30.37 -22.95
C GLY A 264 -23.82 -29.99 -23.10
N ALA A 265 -23.48 -28.75 -22.70
CA ALA A 265 -22.13 -28.20 -22.86
C ALA A 265 -21.07 -29.06 -22.15
N LYS A 266 -20.16 -29.67 -22.92
CA LYS A 266 -18.99 -30.34 -22.35
C LYS A 266 -17.94 -29.28 -22.00
N PHE A 267 -17.34 -29.43 -20.82
CA PHE A 267 -16.20 -28.62 -20.43
C PHE A 267 -14.92 -29.29 -20.90
N ARG A 268 -14.01 -28.54 -21.54
CA ARG A 268 -12.62 -28.98 -21.60
C ARG A 268 -12.12 -29.09 -20.16
N ARG A 269 -11.44 -30.19 -19.84
CA ARG A 269 -10.75 -30.29 -18.54
C ARG A 269 -9.73 -29.14 -18.44
N PRO A 270 -9.82 -28.30 -17.41
CA PRO A 270 -8.84 -27.24 -17.20
C PRO A 270 -7.43 -27.82 -17.12
N THR A 271 -6.46 -27.04 -17.60
CA THR A 271 -5.06 -27.36 -17.36
C THR A 271 -4.75 -27.13 -15.89
N LYS A 272 -3.71 -27.78 -15.34
CA LYS A 272 -3.29 -27.56 -13.95
C LYS A 272 -3.08 -26.08 -13.62
N GLN A 273 -2.53 -25.31 -14.56
CA GLN A 273 -2.31 -23.87 -14.41
C GLN A 273 -3.63 -23.08 -14.35
N GLU A 274 -4.62 -23.43 -15.17
CA GLU A 274 -5.94 -22.79 -15.14
C GLU A 274 -6.67 -23.10 -13.83
N ASP A 275 -6.60 -24.35 -13.35
CA ASP A 275 -7.15 -24.75 -12.06
C ASP A 275 -6.51 -24.00 -10.89
N GLU A 276 -5.18 -23.88 -10.88
CA GLU A 276 -4.45 -23.10 -9.87
C GLU A 276 -4.89 -21.64 -9.84
N VAL A 277 -5.06 -21.02 -11.01
CA VAL A 277 -5.53 -19.62 -11.10
C VAL A 277 -6.96 -19.48 -10.60
N ILE A 278 -7.88 -20.37 -10.99
CA ILE A 278 -9.27 -20.33 -10.52
C ILE A 278 -9.34 -20.49 -9.01
N ASN A 279 -8.64 -21.50 -8.46
CA ASN A 279 -8.60 -21.73 -7.02
C ASN A 279 -7.98 -20.55 -6.25
N ALA A 280 -6.92 -19.93 -6.79
CA ALA A 280 -6.30 -18.75 -6.18
C ALA A 280 -7.25 -17.54 -6.18
N LEU A 281 -8.00 -17.33 -7.27
CA LEU A 281 -9.00 -16.26 -7.37
C LEU A 281 -10.15 -16.49 -6.37
N GLU A 282 -10.68 -17.70 -6.29
CA GLU A 282 -11.76 -18.04 -5.34
C GLU A 282 -11.31 -17.88 -3.89
N ARG A 283 -10.11 -18.38 -3.56
CA ARG A 283 -9.50 -18.20 -2.24
C ARG A 283 -9.32 -16.72 -1.91
N CYS A 284 -8.81 -15.93 -2.85
CA CYS A 284 -8.65 -14.49 -2.70
C CYS A 284 -9.98 -13.81 -2.36
N MET A 285 -11.04 -14.08 -3.15
CA MET A 285 -12.38 -13.51 -2.98
C MET A 285 -13.11 -13.93 -1.69
N SER A 286 -12.65 -15.00 -1.04
CA SER A 286 -13.20 -15.48 0.23
C SER A 286 -12.70 -14.69 1.45
N LYS A 287 -11.60 -13.95 1.30
CA LYS A 287 -10.90 -13.25 2.39
C LYS A 287 -11.23 -11.76 2.42
N LEU A 288 -10.91 -11.11 3.54
CA LEU A 288 -11.18 -9.68 3.73
C LEU A 288 -10.23 -8.82 2.85
N PRO A 289 -10.77 -7.89 2.05
CA PRO A 289 -9.97 -7.05 1.18
C PRO A 289 -9.54 -5.75 1.86
N PHE A 290 -8.33 -5.29 1.51
CA PHE A 290 -7.75 -4.01 1.90
C PHE A 290 -7.39 -3.19 0.66
N GLU A 291 -7.58 -1.88 0.77
CA GLU A 291 -6.91 -0.93 -0.10
C GLU A 291 -5.49 -0.72 0.42
N VAL A 292 -4.51 -0.85 -0.45
CA VAL A 292 -3.10 -0.87 -0.08
C VAL A 292 -2.32 0.15 -0.90
N GLY A 293 -1.39 0.83 -0.22
CA GLY A 293 -0.36 1.67 -0.85
C GLY A 293 1.01 1.25 -0.36
N ILE A 294 1.86 0.76 -1.26
CA ILE A 294 3.22 0.33 -0.93
C ILE A 294 4.22 1.35 -1.44
N ARG A 295 5.11 1.80 -0.57
CA ARG A 295 6.19 2.74 -0.86
C ARG A 295 7.53 2.18 -0.41
N GLY A 296 8.56 2.41 -1.21
CA GLY A 296 9.95 2.12 -0.87
C GLY A 296 10.79 3.38 -0.93
N PHE A 297 11.64 3.57 0.07
CA PHE A 297 12.58 4.69 0.19
C PHE A 297 13.97 4.12 0.37
N TYR A 298 14.94 4.66 -0.37
CA TYR A 298 16.36 4.46 -0.15
C TYR A 298 17.00 5.84 0.05
N ILE A 299 17.65 6.01 1.19
CA ILE A 299 18.21 7.27 1.65
C ILE A 299 19.62 6.96 2.10
N ALA A 300 20.60 7.68 1.58
CA ALA A 300 21.99 7.51 1.98
C ALA A 300 22.67 8.85 2.22
N LYS A 301 23.69 8.85 3.07
CA LYS A 301 24.67 9.94 3.10
C LYS A 301 25.45 9.95 1.77
N PRO A 302 25.87 11.12 1.26
CA PRO A 302 26.58 11.22 -0.03
C PRO A 302 27.75 10.25 -0.17
N GLU A 303 28.49 10.01 0.90
CA GLU A 303 29.68 9.16 0.93
C GLU A 303 29.35 7.66 0.96
N ALA A 304 28.14 7.31 1.41
CA ALA A 304 27.69 5.92 1.59
C ALA A 304 26.73 5.46 0.49
N PHE A 305 26.40 6.33 -0.47
CA PHE A 305 25.42 6.02 -1.52
C PHE A 305 25.93 4.92 -2.46
N ASP A 306 25.12 3.88 -2.60
CA ASP A 306 25.33 2.78 -3.53
C ASP A 306 24.05 2.54 -4.34
N GLY A 307 24.15 2.65 -5.67
CA GLY A 307 23.01 2.40 -6.56
C GLY A 307 22.44 0.99 -6.43
N ILE A 308 23.24 0.03 -5.96
CA ILE A 308 22.81 -1.35 -5.69
C ILE A 308 21.72 -1.38 -4.62
N GLY A 309 21.72 -0.46 -3.65
CA GLY A 309 20.67 -0.36 -2.63
C GLY A 309 19.28 -0.14 -3.23
N ILE A 310 19.20 0.66 -4.30
CA ILE A 310 17.96 0.85 -5.06
C ILE A 310 17.53 -0.45 -5.75
N THR A 311 18.47 -1.13 -6.41
CA THR A 311 18.19 -2.41 -7.08
C THR A 311 17.75 -3.50 -6.09
N GLY A 312 18.36 -3.56 -4.90
CA GLY A 312 17.96 -4.49 -3.83
C GLY A 312 16.56 -4.22 -3.30
N LEU A 313 16.20 -2.95 -3.09
CA LEU A 313 14.85 -2.55 -2.70
C LEU A 313 13.80 -2.94 -3.77
N ILE A 314 14.11 -2.74 -5.04
CA ILE A 314 13.24 -3.18 -6.14
C ILE A 314 13.14 -4.71 -6.19
N GLY A 315 14.28 -5.40 -6.00
CA GLY A 315 14.39 -6.85 -6.00
C GLY A 315 13.59 -7.53 -4.90
N SER A 316 13.45 -6.87 -3.74
CA SER A 316 12.74 -7.37 -2.55
C SER A 316 11.29 -7.78 -2.82
N PHE A 317 10.65 -7.22 -3.85
CA PHE A 317 9.27 -7.54 -4.20
C PHE A 317 9.12 -8.57 -5.33
N LYS A 318 10.20 -8.99 -5.99
CA LYS A 318 10.13 -9.91 -7.15
C LYS A 318 9.64 -11.30 -6.79
N GLN A 319 10.02 -11.80 -5.61
CA GLN A 319 9.69 -13.15 -5.16
C GLN A 319 8.19 -13.41 -5.07
N TYR A 320 7.39 -12.38 -4.73
CA TYR A 320 5.94 -12.50 -4.64
C TYR A 320 5.24 -12.60 -6.01
N GLY A 321 5.99 -12.44 -7.10
CA GLY A 321 5.48 -12.52 -8.46
C GLY A 321 5.36 -13.94 -8.99
N SER A 322 4.37 -14.16 -9.85
CA SER A 322 4.31 -15.32 -10.74
C SER A 322 3.95 -14.87 -12.16
N GLU A 323 4.33 -15.65 -13.17
CA GLU A 323 3.88 -15.45 -14.55
C GLU A 323 2.38 -15.77 -14.70
N THR A 324 1.83 -16.66 -13.87
CA THR A 324 0.39 -17.03 -13.88
C THR A 324 -0.45 -16.09 -13.03
N LEU A 325 0.00 -15.84 -11.79
CA LEU A 325 -0.62 -14.91 -10.84
C LEU A 325 -0.12 -13.48 -11.04
N ASN A 326 -0.35 -12.59 -10.07
CA ASN A 326 0.11 -11.21 -10.09
C ASN A 326 1.54 -11.10 -9.52
N GLY A 327 2.09 -9.90 -9.61
CA GLY A 327 3.38 -9.56 -9.02
C GLY A 327 3.54 -8.05 -8.91
N PHE A 328 4.65 -7.61 -8.34
CA PHE A 328 4.92 -6.18 -8.16
C PHE A 328 5.82 -5.63 -9.27
N LYS A 329 5.52 -4.42 -9.73
CA LYS A 329 6.36 -3.60 -10.60
C LYS A 329 6.48 -2.19 -10.06
N LEU A 330 7.45 -1.45 -10.60
CA LEU A 330 7.63 -0.05 -10.24
C LEU A 330 6.46 0.81 -10.70
N GLY A 331 5.99 1.61 -9.76
CA GLY A 331 5.04 2.69 -9.95
C GLY A 331 5.73 3.97 -10.41
N LYS A 332 5.24 5.12 -9.93
CA LYS A 332 5.93 6.38 -10.08
C LYS A 332 7.06 6.47 -9.06
N PHE A 333 8.24 6.90 -9.50
CA PHE A 333 9.43 7.11 -8.67
C PHE A 333 9.99 8.53 -8.83
N THR A 334 10.98 8.88 -8.01
CA THR A 334 11.53 10.25 -7.93
C THR A 334 12.49 10.61 -9.05
N ASP A 335 13.19 9.63 -9.63
CA ASP A 335 14.05 9.83 -10.79
C ASP A 335 13.27 10.13 -12.07
N PHE A 336 13.97 10.75 -13.02
CA PHE A 336 13.52 11.02 -14.37
C PHE A 336 14.52 10.43 -15.34
N ASP A 337 14.02 9.71 -16.34
CA ASP A 337 14.86 9.02 -17.33
C ASP A 337 15.62 10.03 -18.20
N TYR A 338 15.06 11.23 -18.36
CA TYR A 338 15.61 12.22 -19.28
C TYR A 338 15.60 13.65 -18.72
N PRO A 339 16.67 14.43 -18.94
CA PRO A 339 16.75 15.83 -18.49
C PRO A 339 15.60 16.72 -18.99
N TRP A 340 15.07 16.48 -20.19
CA TRP A 340 13.98 17.28 -20.78
C TRP A 340 12.60 17.03 -20.16
N GLN A 341 12.41 15.94 -19.41
CA GLN A 341 11.18 15.73 -18.63
C GLN A 341 11.03 16.82 -17.54
N ASP A 342 12.14 17.43 -17.15
CA ASP A 342 12.21 18.66 -16.37
C ASP A 342 12.31 19.90 -17.27
N TRP A 343 11.35 20.07 -18.20
CA TRP A 343 11.34 21.19 -19.15
C TRP A 343 11.34 22.59 -18.51
N ILE A 344 10.98 22.72 -17.22
CA ILE A 344 11.04 23.98 -16.46
C ILE A 344 12.50 24.35 -16.19
N GLY A 345 13.38 23.35 -16.09
CA GLY A 345 14.84 23.51 -15.97
C GLY A 345 15.57 23.66 -17.31
N LEU A 346 14.90 23.53 -18.47
CA LEU A 346 15.52 23.76 -19.79
C LEU A 346 15.87 25.24 -20.04
N GLY A 347 15.26 26.17 -19.32
CA GLY A 347 15.50 27.62 -19.43
C GLY A 347 16.72 28.15 -18.65
N GLY A 348 17.66 27.30 -18.25
CA GLY A 348 18.89 27.71 -17.55
C GLY A 348 18.74 28.04 -16.05
N ILE A 349 17.52 28.00 -15.50
CA ILE A 349 17.23 28.26 -14.08
C ILE A 349 16.94 26.92 -13.38
N GLY A 350 18.00 26.17 -13.08
CA GLY A 350 17.94 25.03 -12.16
C GLY A 350 17.66 23.67 -12.80
N ARG A 351 18.71 22.85 -12.91
CA ARG A 351 18.58 21.39 -13.06
C ARG A 351 17.86 20.86 -11.81
N ARG A 352 16.91 19.91 -11.93
CA ARG A 352 16.33 19.08 -10.83
C ARG A 352 15.08 19.61 -10.09
N ILE A 353 14.40 20.67 -10.52
CA ILE A 353 13.27 21.28 -9.79
C ILE A 353 12.10 20.31 -9.59
N LYS A 354 11.64 19.63 -10.66
CA LYS A 354 10.49 18.71 -10.55
C LYS A 354 10.83 17.47 -9.73
N ARG A 355 12.08 17.03 -9.78
CA ARG A 355 12.60 15.93 -8.95
C ARG A 355 12.60 16.29 -7.49
N THR A 356 13.20 17.41 -7.13
CA THR A 356 13.19 17.92 -5.75
C THR A 356 11.78 18.11 -5.21
N ASP A 357 10.85 18.66 -6.00
CA ASP A 357 9.45 18.80 -5.59
C ASP A 357 8.78 17.44 -5.32
N ARG A 358 9.05 16.43 -6.16
CA ARG A 358 8.54 15.07 -5.98
C ARG A 358 9.17 14.39 -4.76
N GLU A 359 10.48 14.53 -4.56
CA GLU A 359 11.21 13.99 -3.40
C GLU A 359 10.64 14.56 -2.10
N VAL A 360 10.45 15.89 -2.02
CA VAL A 360 9.84 16.57 -0.87
C VAL A 360 8.41 16.09 -0.61
N LYS A 361 7.56 16.05 -1.64
CA LYS A 361 6.16 15.63 -1.48
C LYS A 361 6.04 14.16 -1.12
N MET A 362 6.89 13.28 -1.69
CA MET A 362 6.95 11.87 -1.31
C MET A 362 7.36 11.71 0.15
N LEU A 363 8.40 12.42 0.59
CA LEU A 363 8.84 12.39 1.98
C LEU A 363 7.76 12.92 2.94
N ASP A 364 7.11 14.04 2.61
CA ASP A 364 6.02 14.59 3.43
C ASP A 364 4.82 13.63 3.49
N ALA A 365 4.45 13.01 2.36
CA ALA A 365 3.40 12.00 2.30
C ALA A 365 3.74 10.75 3.15
N TYR A 366 5.01 10.35 3.17
CA TYR A 366 5.52 9.24 3.98
C TYR A 366 5.43 9.56 5.47
N LYS A 367 5.99 10.70 5.90
CA LYS A 367 5.99 11.17 7.28
C LYS A 367 4.58 11.25 7.85
N ARG A 368 3.63 11.77 7.05
CA ARG A 368 2.22 11.88 7.44
C ARG A 368 1.45 10.56 7.38
N ARG A 369 2.05 9.47 6.88
CA ARG A 369 1.35 8.22 6.51
C ARG A 369 0.11 8.50 5.66
N SER A 370 0.15 9.54 4.81
CA SER A 370 -0.98 10.02 4.02
C SER A 370 -0.97 9.37 2.65
N PHE A 371 -2.01 8.61 2.33
CA PHE A 371 -2.22 7.99 1.02
C PHE A 371 -3.70 7.82 0.67
N PHE A 372 -4.54 7.44 1.64
CA PHE A 372 -5.99 7.24 1.42
C PHE A 372 -6.80 8.54 1.49
N HIS A 373 -6.29 9.51 2.25
CA HIS A 373 -6.98 10.76 2.56
C HIS A 373 -6.10 11.97 2.27
N THR A 374 -6.72 13.15 2.22
CA THR A 374 -6.05 14.45 2.08
C THR A 374 -4.91 14.61 3.12
N PRO A 375 -3.79 15.27 2.77
CA PRO A 375 -3.51 15.98 1.51
C PRO A 375 -3.00 15.11 0.35
N TYR A 376 -2.50 13.90 0.59
CA TYR A 376 -1.87 13.06 -0.44
C TYR A 376 -2.73 11.87 -0.89
N LYS A 377 -4.05 12.09 -1.00
CA LYS A 377 -5.00 11.06 -1.46
C LYS A 377 -4.62 10.57 -2.86
N ASN A 378 -4.23 9.30 -2.98
CA ASN A 378 -3.75 8.67 -4.22
C ASN A 378 -2.64 9.45 -4.94
N TYR A 379 -1.76 10.12 -4.18
CA TYR A 379 -0.69 10.91 -4.77
C TYR A 379 0.25 10.04 -5.61
N LEU A 380 0.35 10.33 -6.91
CA LEU A 380 1.14 9.63 -7.95
C LEU A 380 0.74 8.18 -8.25
N GLN A 381 -0.03 7.52 -7.40
CA GLN A 381 -0.39 6.11 -7.53
C GLN A 381 -1.80 5.83 -7.00
N LYS A 382 -2.53 4.97 -7.70
CA LYS A 382 -3.82 4.43 -7.21
C LYS A 382 -3.58 3.31 -6.20
N THR A 383 -4.50 3.15 -5.25
CA THR A 383 -4.52 1.98 -4.36
C THR A 383 -4.58 0.69 -5.14
N ILE A 384 -3.84 -0.33 -4.70
CA ILE A 384 -4.06 -1.73 -5.10
C ILE A 384 -5.01 -2.40 -4.10
N ILE A 385 -5.66 -3.48 -4.49
CA ILE A 385 -6.51 -4.27 -3.59
C ILE A 385 -5.79 -5.55 -3.26
N MET A 386 -5.60 -5.83 -1.98
CA MET A 386 -4.97 -7.07 -1.49
C MET A 386 -5.84 -7.66 -0.40
N ASN A 387 -5.89 -8.98 -0.31
CA ASN A 387 -6.54 -9.65 0.80
C ASN A 387 -5.60 -9.83 2.02
N THR A 388 -6.13 -10.39 3.11
CA THR A 388 -5.38 -10.66 4.34
C THR A 388 -4.23 -11.66 4.13
N GLU A 389 -4.39 -12.67 3.27
CA GLU A 389 -3.37 -13.70 2.95
C GLU A 389 -2.15 -13.08 2.23
N GLU A 390 -2.41 -12.23 1.23
CA GLU A 390 -1.39 -11.53 0.46
C GLU A 390 -0.62 -10.55 1.35
N LEU A 391 -1.34 -9.79 2.19
CA LEU A 391 -0.73 -8.87 3.15
C LEU A 391 0.11 -9.60 4.18
N ALA A 392 -0.38 -10.71 4.73
CA ALA A 392 0.37 -11.55 5.67
C ALA A 392 1.60 -12.18 5.04
N THR A 393 1.65 -12.35 3.71
CA THR A 393 2.81 -12.89 3.00
C THR A 393 3.93 -11.85 2.85
N ILE A 394 3.58 -10.57 2.67
CA ILE A 394 4.57 -9.50 2.48
C ILE A 394 4.98 -8.81 3.78
N PHE A 395 4.18 -9.00 4.85
CA PHE A 395 4.46 -8.49 6.18
C PHE A 395 3.96 -9.48 7.21
N HIS A 396 4.89 -10.16 7.87
CA HIS A 396 4.67 -10.98 9.06
C HIS A 396 5.88 -10.88 9.97
N PHE A 397 5.85 -11.54 11.12
CA PHE A 397 7.06 -11.70 11.93
C PHE A 397 7.73 -13.01 11.54
N PRO A 398 9.00 -12.97 11.07
CA PRO A 398 9.64 -14.15 10.52
C PRO A 398 9.89 -15.19 11.61
N GLY A 399 9.91 -16.46 11.19
CA GLY A 399 10.34 -17.54 12.06
C GLY A 399 11.85 -17.60 12.26
N SER A 400 12.32 -18.59 13.02
CA SER A 400 13.75 -18.81 13.34
C SER A 400 14.65 -18.90 12.10
N VAL A 401 14.10 -19.29 10.95
CA VAL A 401 14.83 -19.42 9.67
C VAL A 401 15.37 -18.10 9.15
N ALA A 402 14.66 -16.98 9.38
CA ALA A 402 15.21 -15.66 9.11
C ALA A 402 16.12 -15.26 10.29
N SER A 403 17.27 -15.91 10.37
CA SER A 403 18.30 -15.65 11.35
C SER A 403 19.13 -14.41 10.99
N THR A 404 18.48 -13.31 10.58
CA THR A 404 19.20 -12.07 10.28
C THR A 404 19.76 -11.51 11.59
N PRO A 405 21.10 -11.47 11.80
CA PRO A 405 21.71 -11.13 13.09
C PRO A 405 21.45 -9.68 13.51
N THR A 406 21.13 -8.82 12.55
CA THR A 406 20.91 -7.39 12.75
C THR A 406 19.51 -7.05 13.25
N LEU A 407 18.63 -8.04 13.37
CA LEU A 407 17.32 -7.86 14.00
C LEU A 407 17.51 -7.75 15.51
N GLN A 408 17.16 -6.60 16.10
CA GLN A 408 17.25 -6.40 17.55
C GLN A 408 16.23 -7.29 18.27
N LYS A 409 16.68 -8.46 18.72
CA LYS A 409 15.87 -9.43 19.48
C LYS A 409 15.84 -9.06 20.96
N SER A 410 14.68 -9.16 21.61
CA SER A 410 14.61 -9.05 23.07
C SER A 410 15.40 -10.21 23.72
N MET A 411 16.24 -9.89 24.70
CA MET A 411 17.16 -10.85 25.34
C MET A 411 16.47 -11.80 26.33
N SER A 412 15.25 -11.46 26.78
CA SER A 412 14.58 -12.14 27.90
C SER A 412 13.34 -12.91 27.45
N LYS A 413 13.31 -14.24 27.65
CA LYS A 413 12.04 -14.94 27.83
C LYS A 413 11.48 -14.43 29.16
N LYS A 414 10.28 -13.85 29.18
CA LYS A 414 9.58 -13.58 30.44
C LYS A 414 9.53 -14.89 31.21
N GLY A 415 10.30 -14.99 32.29
CA GLY A 415 10.15 -16.08 33.24
C GLY A 415 8.73 -16.01 33.76
N GLU A 416 8.00 -17.13 33.68
CA GLU A 416 6.76 -17.25 34.45
C GLU A 416 7.11 -16.97 35.91
N ALA A 417 6.34 -16.10 36.57
CA ALA A 417 6.49 -15.92 38.00
C ALA A 417 6.28 -17.30 38.65
N PRO A 418 7.20 -17.75 39.54
CA PRO A 418 7.03 -19.03 40.20
C PRO A 418 5.67 -19.06 40.90
N PRO A 419 4.90 -20.16 40.82
CA PRO A 419 3.56 -20.23 41.41
C PRO A 419 3.53 -20.11 42.95
N ASN A 420 4.68 -19.99 43.61
CA ASN A 420 4.84 -19.86 45.07
C ASN A 420 5.32 -18.47 45.49
N LEU A 421 4.65 -17.40 45.05
CA LEU A 421 4.75 -16.12 45.77
C LEU A 421 3.66 -16.11 46.86
N PRO A 422 4.02 -15.98 48.15
CA PRO A 422 3.02 -15.72 49.18
C PRO A 422 2.35 -14.37 48.89
N VAL A 423 1.01 -14.36 49.00
CA VAL A 423 0.14 -13.20 48.83
C VAL A 423 0.46 -12.11 49.84
#